data_AF-A0A9D8B9I6-F1
#
_entry.id   AF-A0A9D8B9I6-F1
#
_cell.length_a   1.000
_cell.length_b   1.000
_cell.length_c   1.000
_cell.angle_alpha   90.00
_cell.angle_beta   90.00
_cell.angle_gamma   90.00
#
_symmetry.space_group_name_H-M   'P 1'
#
loop_
_entity.id
_entity.type
_entity.pdbx_description
1 polymer ?
#
loop_
_entity_poly.entity_id
_entity_poly.type
_entity_poly.pdbx_seq_one_letter_code
_entity_poly.pdbx_strand_id
1 'polypeptide(L)' 'MSIRIDRDKCTGCGTCEPSCPFGVIKIVDNVAQIG' A
#
# COMPACT_ATOMS: atom_id res chain seq x y z
N MET A 1 10.93 -8.85 -9.20
CA MET A 1 9.85 -8.94 -8.18
C MET A 1 9.02 -7.66 -8.29
N SER A 2 7.73 -7.74 -8.61
CA SER A 2 6.85 -6.57 -8.73
C SER A 2 5.71 -6.70 -7.73
N ILE A 3 5.55 -5.71 -6.86
CA ILE A 3 4.39 -5.61 -5.98
C ILE A 3 3.29 -4.82 -6.69
N ARG A 4 2.04 -5.26 -6.55
CA ARG A 4 0.86 -4.57 -7.08
C ARG A 4 -0.20 -4.50 -6.00
N ILE A 5 -0.90 -3.37 -5.95
CA ILE A 5 -2.01 -3.15 -5.04
C ILE A 5 -3.28 -3.23 -5.86
N ASP A 6 -4.14 -4.18 -5.50
CA ASP A 6 -5.50 -4.27 -6.02
C ASP A 6 -6.34 -3.22 -5.30
N ARG A 7 -6.70 -2.15 -6.01
CA ARG A 7 -7.43 -1.01 -5.43
C ARG A 7 -8.87 -1.37 -5.07
N ASP A 8 -9.47 -2.32 -5.79
CA ASP A 8 -10.84 -2.73 -5.55
C ASP A 8 -10.97 -3.55 -4.25
N LYS A 9 -9.88 -4.20 -3.84
CA LYS A 9 -9.78 -4.94 -2.56
C LYS A 9 -9.10 -4.16 -1.45
N CYS A 10 -8.48 -3.03 -1.77
CA CYS A 10 -7.79 -2.22 -0.78
C CYS A 10 -8.82 -1.55 0.12
N THR A 11 -8.74 -1.84 1.42
CA THR A 11 -9.64 -1.25 2.43
C THR A 11 -9.05 0.02 3.06
N GLY A 12 -7.83 0.42 2.70
CA GLY A 12 -7.15 1.57 3.30
C GLY A 12 -6.64 1.35 4.73
N CYS A 13 -6.57 0.10 5.20
CA CYS A 13 -6.25 -0.18 6.61
C CYS A 13 -4.83 0.18 7.07
N GLY A 14 -3.91 0.47 6.15
CA GLY A 14 -2.56 0.97 6.47
C GLY A 14 -1.56 -0.03 7.05
N THR A 15 -1.96 -1.26 7.35
CA THR A 15 -1.06 -2.29 7.93
C THR A 15 0.16 -2.63 7.06
N CYS A 16 0.03 -2.46 5.74
CA CYS A 16 1.08 -2.71 4.78
C CYS A 16 2.18 -1.63 4.75
N GLU A 17 1.87 -0.38 5.14
CA GLU A 17 2.82 0.73 5.14
C GLU A 17 4.02 0.47 6.09
N PRO A 18 3.84 0.21 7.40
CA PRO A 18 4.96 -0.06 8.30
C PRO A 18 5.60 -1.43 8.06
N SER A 19 4.86 -2.36 7.43
CA SER A 19 5.38 -3.68 7.07
C SER A 19 6.28 -3.65 5.84
N CYS A 20 6.29 -2.56 5.08
CA CYS A 20 7.05 -2.45 3.85
C CYS A 20 8.55 -2.26 4.16
N PRO A 21 9.42 -3.25 3.89
CA PRO A 21 10.85 -3.13 4.21
C PRO A 21 11.57 -2.08 3.36
N PHE A 22 10.98 -1.70 2.23
CA PHE A 22 11.51 -0.69 1.32
C PHE A 22 10.95 0.71 1.60
N GLY A 23 9.91 0.83 2.42
CA GLY A 23 9.25 2.11 2.69
C GLY A 23 8.54 2.74 1.50
N VAL A 24 8.28 1.98 0.42
CA VAL A 24 7.68 2.47 -0.84
C VAL A 24 6.15 2.49 -0.84
N ILE A 25 5.51 1.88 0.17
CA ILE A 25 4.04 1.86 0.27
C ILE A 25 3.59 3.03 1.15
N LYS A 26 2.62 3.80 0.67
CA LYS A 26 1.97 4.92 1.38
C LYS A 26 0.46 4.82 1.28
N ILE A 27 -0.26 5.24 2.32
CA ILE A 27 -1.72 5.39 2.25
C ILE A 27 -2.07 6.81 1.83
N VAL A 28 -2.76 6.95 0.69
CA VAL A 28 -3.23 8.22 0.14
C VAL A 28 -4.70 8.06 -0.21
N ASP A 29 -5.55 8.98 0.24
CA ASP A 29 -7.00 8.96 -0.01
C ASP A 29 -7.69 7.62 0.35
N ASN A 30 -7.31 7.03 1.50
CA ASN A 30 -7.75 5.70 1.95
C ASN A 30 -7.39 4.53 1.01
N VAL A 31 -6.39 4.69 0.14
CA VAL A 31 -5.90 3.63 -0.74
C VAL A 31 -4.39 3.54 -0.64
N ALA A 32 -3.86 2.31 -0.67
CA ALA A 32 -2.42 2.11 -0.69
C ALA A 32 -1.85 2.43 -2.10
N GLN A 33 -0.80 3.24 -2.15
CA GLN A 33 -0.03 3.62 -3.32
C GLN A 33 1.43 3.20 -3.18
N ILE A 34 2.07 2.96 -4.33
CA ILE A 34 3.50 2.64 -4.42
C ILE A 34 4.18 3.88 -5.01
N GLY A 35 5.18 4.41 -4.31
CA GLY A 35 6.01 5.55 -4.72
C GLY A 35 7.47 5.17 -4.93
#